data_AF-A0A2G8LAW9-F1
#
_entry.id   AF-A0A2G8LAW9-F1
#
_cell.length_a   1.000
_cell.length_b   1.000
_cell.length_c   1.000
_cell.angle_alpha   90.00
_cell.angle_beta   90.00
_cell.angle_gamma   90.00
#
_symmetry.space_group_name_H-M   'P 1'
#
loop_
_entity.id
_entity.type
_entity.pdbx_description
1 polymer ?
#
loop_
_entity_poly.entity_id
_entity_poly.type
_entity_poly.pdbx_seq_one_letter_code
_entity_poly.pdbx_strand_id
1 'polypeptide(L)'
;MNIQQIALQNAAKDLQRLIRSCGLVTSSDRKPINPDSVFLPGTDILKISHMEVSPFEKFPLNQDNIALIKAVVTAGLYPNVARLRYEPPIDGERDFSILTQADTSREFACLHPGSVNRNLGTYGWVTFIEKVKQSRVFLRDSTLISPYPILLFGGDISVQHREQLICVDDWIKFQAPAKTAVIFKELRVLLDSLLSRKLADPTMSIQGEKIIQDLLGLLQSEGR
;
A
#
# COMPACT_ATOMS: atom_id res chain seq x y z
N MET A 1 -19.55 -19.12 8.02
CA MET A 1 -18.76 -18.19 7.19
C MET A 1 -19.73 -17.14 6.64
N ASN A 2 -19.49 -15.85 6.88
CA ASN A 2 -20.43 -14.76 6.56
C ASN A 2 -20.58 -14.61 5.02
N ILE A 3 -21.79 -14.38 4.49
CA ILE A 3 -22.05 -14.17 3.06
C ILE A 3 -21.13 -13.07 2.47
N GLN A 4 -20.85 -12.02 3.25
CA GLN A 4 -19.92 -10.96 2.87
C GLN A 4 -18.48 -11.46 2.69
N GLN A 5 -18.04 -12.38 3.55
CA GLN A 5 -16.70 -12.96 3.49
C GLN A 5 -16.54 -13.86 2.25
N ILE A 6 -17.59 -14.60 1.90
CA ILE A 6 -17.62 -15.43 0.68
C ILE A 6 -17.58 -14.54 -0.57
N ALA A 7 -18.39 -13.47 -0.62
CA ALA A 7 -18.40 -12.53 -1.73
C ALA A 7 -17.03 -11.88 -1.96
N LEU A 8 -16.37 -11.44 -0.88
CA LEU A 8 -15.04 -10.85 -0.96
C LEU A 8 -13.98 -11.85 -1.44
N GLN A 9 -14.04 -13.10 -0.96
CA GLN A 9 -13.13 -14.16 -1.42
C GLN A 9 -13.34 -14.49 -2.90
N ASN A 10 -14.57 -14.49 -3.38
CA ASN A 10 -14.87 -14.70 -4.80
C ASN A 10 -14.34 -13.55 -5.66
N ALA A 11 -14.59 -12.31 -5.25
CA ALA A 11 -14.05 -11.13 -5.93
C ALA A 11 -12.51 -11.15 -6.01
N ALA A 12 -11.83 -11.52 -4.91
CA ALA A 12 -10.38 -11.66 -4.89
C ALA A 12 -9.89 -12.76 -5.86
N LYS A 13 -10.57 -13.90 -5.92
CA LYS A 13 -10.26 -14.98 -6.87
C LYS A 13 -10.45 -14.53 -8.32
N ASP A 14 -11.50 -13.78 -8.61
CA ASP A 14 -11.79 -13.29 -9.96
C ASP A 14 -10.76 -12.24 -10.41
N LEU A 15 -10.35 -11.33 -9.51
CA LEU A 15 -9.25 -10.40 -9.79
C LEU A 15 -7.94 -11.15 -10.07
N GLN A 16 -7.61 -12.19 -9.29
CA GLN A 16 -6.43 -13.01 -9.55
C GLN A 16 -6.50 -13.71 -10.91
N ARG A 17 -7.68 -14.20 -11.32
CA ARG A 17 -7.88 -14.79 -12.65
C ARG A 17 -7.64 -13.78 -13.75
N LEU A 18 -8.17 -12.56 -13.62
CA LEU A 18 -7.98 -11.48 -14.59
C LEU A 18 -6.50 -11.08 -14.71
N ILE A 19 -5.81 -10.91 -13.59
CA ILE A 19 -4.37 -10.55 -13.60
C ILE A 19 -3.55 -11.64 -14.30
N ARG A 20 -3.88 -12.93 -14.08
CA ARG A 20 -3.24 -14.05 -14.78
C ARG A 20 -3.58 -14.08 -16.27
N SER A 21 -4.83 -13.83 -16.65
CA SER A 21 -5.22 -13.79 -18.06
C SER A 21 -4.55 -12.67 -18.83
N CYS A 22 -4.27 -11.54 -18.16
CA CYS A 22 -3.51 -10.43 -18.73
C CYS A 22 -2.00 -10.74 -18.84
N GLY A 23 -1.51 -11.89 -18.37
CA GLY A 23 -0.09 -12.27 -18.43
C GLY A 23 0.80 -11.60 -17.38
N LEU A 24 0.26 -10.70 -16.56
CA LEU A 24 1.03 -9.90 -15.59
C LEU A 24 1.65 -10.75 -14.47
N VAL A 25 1.00 -11.87 -14.12
CA VAL A 25 1.53 -12.87 -13.18
C VAL A 25 1.92 -14.10 -13.98
N THR A 26 3.22 -14.26 -14.22
CA THR A 26 3.77 -15.51 -14.77
C THR A 26 3.73 -16.57 -13.68
N SER A 27 3.15 -17.72 -14.01
CA SER A 27 3.12 -18.89 -13.14
C SER A 27 4.51 -19.49 -13.00
N SER A 28 5.37 -18.87 -12.18
CA SER A 28 6.64 -19.47 -11.74
C SER A 28 6.46 -20.44 -10.56
N ASP A 29 5.23 -20.85 -10.24
CA ASP A 29 4.90 -21.74 -9.10
C ASP A 29 4.68 -23.21 -9.47
N ARG A 30 5.11 -23.65 -10.65
CA ARG A 30 5.26 -25.11 -10.86
C ARG A 30 6.60 -25.53 -10.26
N LYS A 31 6.61 -25.98 -9.01
CA LYS A 31 7.61 -26.97 -8.61
C LYS A 31 7.49 -28.14 -9.59
N PRO A 32 8.57 -28.62 -10.23
CA PRO A 32 8.49 -29.82 -11.03
C PRO A 32 8.03 -30.96 -10.11
N ILE A 33 7.00 -31.68 -10.53
CA ILE A 33 6.61 -32.95 -9.90
C ILE A 33 7.80 -33.87 -10.11
N ASN A 34 8.47 -34.25 -9.02
CA ASN A 34 9.58 -35.20 -9.07
C ASN A 34 8.99 -36.57 -9.45
N PRO A 35 9.33 -37.16 -10.61
CA PRO A 35 8.73 -38.42 -11.06
C PRO A 35 9.17 -39.64 -10.23
N ASP A 36 10.09 -39.48 -9.27
CA ASP A 36 10.69 -40.59 -8.52
C ASP A 36 10.10 -40.83 -7.13
N SER A 37 8.90 -40.30 -6.80
CA SER A 37 8.21 -40.73 -5.57
C SER A 37 7.61 -42.12 -5.75
N VAL A 38 8.42 -43.14 -5.49
CA VAL A 38 8.06 -44.57 -5.46
C VAL A 38 6.78 -44.78 -4.64
N PHE A 39 5.77 -45.35 -5.28
CA PHE A 39 4.50 -45.72 -4.69
C PHE A 39 4.68 -47.01 -3.87
N LEU A 40 4.70 -46.91 -2.54
CA LEU A 40 4.59 -48.08 -1.66
C LEU A 40 3.10 -48.36 -1.40
N PRO A 41 2.61 -49.58 -1.68
CA PRO A 41 1.20 -49.92 -1.49
C PRO A 41 0.95 -50.23 -0.01
N GLY A 42 0.05 -49.47 0.61
CA GLY A 42 -0.40 -49.73 1.98
C GLY A 42 -0.41 -48.47 2.83
N THR A 43 -1.42 -47.62 2.64
CA THR A 43 -2.00 -46.70 3.64
C THR A 43 -3.12 -45.90 2.96
N ASP A 44 -4.26 -46.57 2.75
CA ASP A 44 -5.53 -45.91 2.46
C ASP A 44 -6.09 -45.27 3.72
N ILE A 45 -5.48 -44.17 4.20
CA ILE A 45 -6.06 -43.34 5.26
C ILE A 45 -5.77 -41.86 4.97
N LEU A 46 -6.83 -41.14 4.55
CA LEU A 46 -7.01 -39.68 4.58
C LEU A 46 -6.08 -38.81 3.70
N LYS A 47 -6.28 -38.86 2.37
CA LYS A 47 -5.84 -37.79 1.42
C LYS A 47 -6.92 -36.70 1.22
N ILE A 48 -7.54 -36.20 2.30
CA ILE A 48 -8.52 -35.08 2.20
C ILE A 48 -7.94 -33.75 2.72
N SER A 49 -6.72 -33.74 3.27
CA SER A 49 -6.01 -32.51 3.61
C SER A 49 -5.06 -32.05 2.51
N HIS A 50 -5.52 -31.99 1.25
CA HIS A 50 -5.01 -30.93 0.37
C HIS A 50 -5.69 -29.63 0.82
N MET A 51 -5.25 -29.11 1.97
CA MET A 51 -5.45 -27.72 2.29
C MET A 51 -4.74 -26.97 1.16
N GLU A 52 -5.50 -26.45 0.20
CA GLU A 52 -4.97 -25.54 -0.78
C GLU A 52 -4.23 -24.47 0.02
N VAL A 53 -2.89 -24.52 -0.06
CA VAL A 53 -2.01 -23.55 0.60
C VAL A 53 -2.57 -22.20 0.21
N SER A 54 -3.07 -21.46 1.20
CA SER A 54 -3.74 -20.21 0.92
C SER A 54 -2.75 -19.32 0.17
N PRO A 55 -3.15 -18.63 -0.92
CA PRO A 55 -2.24 -17.76 -1.67
C PRO A 55 -1.54 -16.69 -0.81
N PHE A 56 -1.99 -16.50 0.43
CA PHE A 56 -1.51 -15.53 1.42
C PHE A 56 -0.23 -15.97 2.14
N GLU A 57 0.18 -17.25 2.10
CA GLU A 57 1.47 -17.67 2.71
C GLU A 57 2.71 -17.19 1.93
N LYS A 58 2.51 -16.65 0.72
CA LYS A 58 3.61 -16.20 -0.14
C LYS A 58 4.23 -14.87 0.28
N PHE A 59 3.55 -14.08 1.12
CA PHE A 59 4.02 -12.79 1.63
C PHE A 59 3.64 -12.64 3.12
N PRO A 60 4.53 -12.99 4.06
CA PRO A 60 4.22 -12.87 5.48
C PRO A 60 4.00 -11.40 5.86
N LEU A 61 3.09 -11.12 6.80
CA LEU A 61 2.84 -9.77 7.31
C LEU A 61 3.96 -9.34 8.28
N ASN A 62 5.16 -9.11 7.74
CA ASN A 62 6.25 -8.45 8.44
C ASN A 62 6.22 -6.93 8.18
N GLN A 63 7.01 -6.17 8.94
CA GLN A 63 7.04 -4.71 8.85
C GLN A 63 7.44 -4.21 7.45
N ASP A 64 8.39 -4.90 6.81
CA ASP A 64 8.84 -4.65 5.44
C ASP A 64 7.69 -4.79 4.42
N ASN A 65 6.92 -5.88 4.50
CA ASN A 65 5.79 -6.13 3.61
C ASN A 65 4.61 -5.20 3.92
N ILE A 66 4.43 -4.79 5.18
CA ILE A 66 3.42 -3.80 5.56
C ILE A 66 3.74 -2.44 4.90
N ALA A 67 4.99 -2.01 4.89
CA ALA A 67 5.40 -0.77 4.21
C ALA A 67 5.12 -0.85 2.70
N LEU A 68 5.40 -1.99 2.08
CA LEU A 68 5.09 -2.24 0.67
C LEU A 68 3.58 -2.22 0.39
N ILE A 69 2.77 -2.90 1.22
CA ILE A 69 1.31 -2.92 1.07
C ILE A 69 0.76 -1.50 1.21
N LYS A 70 1.24 -0.71 2.19
CA LYS A 70 0.87 0.70 2.34
C LYS A 70 1.23 1.51 1.10
N ALA A 71 2.39 1.27 0.51
CA ALA A 71 2.82 1.94 -0.71
C ALA A 71 1.90 1.63 -1.90
N VAL A 72 1.57 0.34 -2.10
CA VAL A 72 0.65 -0.11 -3.17
C VAL A 72 -0.77 0.42 -2.96
N VAL A 73 -1.26 0.41 -1.72
CA VAL A 73 -2.57 0.99 -1.38
C VAL A 73 -2.58 2.50 -1.65
N THR A 74 -1.50 3.21 -1.31
CA THR A 74 -1.36 4.64 -1.62
C THR A 74 -1.37 4.87 -3.13
N ALA A 75 -0.68 4.04 -3.91
CA ALA A 75 -0.67 4.14 -5.37
C ALA A 75 -2.08 3.98 -5.97
N GLY A 76 -2.88 3.05 -5.44
CA GLY A 76 -4.25 2.82 -5.92
C GLY A 76 -5.28 3.85 -5.44
N LEU A 77 -5.03 4.52 -4.32
CA LEU A 77 -5.96 5.47 -3.71
C LEU A 77 -5.60 6.95 -3.95
N TYR A 78 -4.38 7.26 -4.40
CA TYR A 78 -4.01 8.64 -4.75
C TYR A 78 -4.99 9.19 -5.81
N PRO A 79 -5.54 10.42 -5.66
CA PRO A 79 -5.12 11.52 -4.78
C PRO A 79 -5.80 11.58 -3.39
N ASN A 80 -6.45 10.49 -2.94
CA ASN A 80 -7.13 10.44 -1.64
C ASN A 80 -6.13 10.31 -0.48
N VAL A 81 -5.51 11.43 -0.12
CA VAL A 81 -4.62 11.55 1.03
C VAL A 81 -5.03 12.71 1.92
N ALA A 82 -4.73 12.61 3.21
CA ALA A 82 -4.99 13.65 4.19
C ALA A 82 -3.83 13.78 5.19
N ARG A 83 -3.56 15.01 5.62
CA ARG A 83 -2.56 15.33 6.63
C ARG A 83 -3.18 15.27 8.01
N LEU A 84 -2.65 14.45 8.90
CA LEU A 84 -3.09 14.40 10.28
C LEU A 84 -2.61 15.63 11.04
N ARG A 85 -3.51 16.23 11.82
CA ARG A 85 -3.18 17.22 12.84
C ARG A 85 -3.20 16.56 14.21
N TYR A 86 -2.18 16.85 15.00
CA TYR A 86 -2.14 16.46 16.39
C TYR A 86 -2.08 17.71 17.26
N GLU A 87 -3.05 17.82 18.16
CA GLU A 87 -3.07 18.86 19.19
C GLU A 87 -2.88 18.13 20.52
N PRO A 88 -1.73 18.31 21.20
CA PRO A 88 -1.49 17.64 22.47
C PRO A 88 -2.47 18.16 23.53
N PRO A 89 -3.01 17.28 24.40
CA PRO A 89 -3.91 17.72 25.46
C PRO A 89 -3.21 18.68 26.43
N ILE A 90 -3.95 19.71 26.88
CA ILE A 90 -3.43 20.75 27.80
C ILE A 90 -3.10 20.13 29.17
N ASP A 91 -3.94 19.21 29.65
CA ASP A 91 -3.82 18.59 30.97
C ASP A 91 -3.03 17.26 30.94
N GLY A 92 -2.44 16.90 29.80
CA GLY A 92 -1.69 15.65 29.60
C GLY A 92 -2.55 14.39 29.44
N GLU A 93 -3.83 14.43 29.79
CA GLU A 93 -4.77 13.32 29.55
C GLU A 93 -5.39 13.39 28.16
N ARG A 94 -5.31 12.28 27.40
CA ARG A 94 -5.94 12.20 26.07
C ARG A 94 -7.44 12.02 26.21
N ASP A 95 -8.19 13.03 25.77
CA ASP A 95 -9.63 12.94 25.60
C ASP A 95 -9.98 12.09 24.37
N PHE A 96 -10.37 10.83 24.60
CA PHE A 96 -10.78 9.91 23.54
C PHE A 96 -12.13 10.28 22.89
N SER A 97 -12.85 11.28 23.40
CA SER A 97 -14.01 11.85 22.71
C SER A 97 -13.61 12.71 21.51
N ILE A 98 -12.38 13.21 21.48
CA ILE A 98 -11.86 14.04 20.40
C ILE A 98 -11.39 13.16 19.25
N LEU A 99 -12.02 13.35 18.09
CA LEU A 99 -11.65 12.68 16.85
C LEU A 99 -10.38 13.29 16.27
N THR A 100 -9.53 12.44 15.72
CA THR A 100 -8.31 12.86 15.02
C THR A 100 -8.68 13.70 13.81
N GLN A 101 -8.11 14.88 13.72
CA GLN A 101 -8.35 15.82 12.63
C GLN A 101 -7.42 15.51 11.44
N ALA A 102 -7.94 15.68 10.23
CA ALA A 102 -7.21 15.40 9.00
C ALA A 102 -7.54 16.45 7.93
N ASP A 103 -6.53 17.09 7.35
CA ASP A 103 -6.70 18.03 6.24
C ASP A 103 -6.56 17.32 4.91
N THR A 104 -7.55 17.49 4.04
CA THR A 104 -7.41 17.12 2.62
C THR A 104 -6.95 18.33 1.81
N SER A 105 -6.68 18.13 0.52
CA SER A 105 -6.36 19.23 -0.40
C SER A 105 -7.46 20.30 -0.51
N ARG A 106 -8.72 19.97 -0.19
CA ARG A 106 -9.88 20.83 -0.43
C ARG A 106 -10.55 21.33 0.85
N GLU A 107 -10.58 20.50 1.88
CA GLU A 107 -11.33 20.78 3.09
C GLU A 107 -10.76 20.08 4.32
N PHE A 108 -11.15 20.61 5.48
CA PHE A 108 -10.91 20.02 6.77
C PHE A 108 -11.84 18.81 7.00
N ALA A 109 -11.29 17.71 7.49
CA ALA A 109 -12.01 16.50 7.82
C ALA A 109 -11.60 15.94 9.19
N CYS A 110 -12.35 14.95 9.66
CA CYS A 110 -12.01 14.16 10.84
C CYS A 110 -11.98 12.67 10.47
N LEU A 111 -11.22 11.86 11.21
CA LEU A 111 -11.35 10.41 11.10
C LEU A 111 -12.71 9.99 11.68
N HIS A 112 -13.42 9.14 10.94
CA HIS A 112 -14.75 8.69 11.33
C HIS A 112 -14.69 7.90 12.66
N PRO A 113 -15.70 8.00 13.55
CA PRO A 113 -15.73 7.23 14.81
C PRO A 113 -15.62 5.70 14.64
N GLY A 114 -16.11 5.20 13.50
CA GLY A 114 -15.97 3.78 13.13
C GLY A 114 -14.59 3.37 12.60
N SER A 115 -13.68 4.32 12.38
CA SER A 115 -12.33 4.04 11.92
C SER A 115 -11.46 3.52 13.06
N VAL A 116 -10.55 2.58 12.77
CA VAL A 116 -9.56 2.11 13.75
C VAL A 116 -8.60 3.21 14.20
N ASN A 117 -8.43 4.24 13.38
CA ASN A 117 -7.56 5.38 13.65
C ASN A 117 -8.29 6.58 14.27
N ARG A 118 -9.54 6.43 14.73
CA ARG A 118 -10.36 7.55 15.24
C ARG A 118 -9.64 8.44 16.27
N ASN A 119 -8.76 7.87 17.10
CA ASN A 119 -7.99 8.57 18.14
C ASN A 119 -6.47 8.41 17.95
N LEU A 120 -5.99 8.24 16.71
CA LEU A 120 -4.60 7.96 16.39
C LEU A 120 -3.63 9.03 16.95
N GLY A 121 -4.08 10.29 17.09
CA GLY A 121 -3.39 11.31 17.90
C GLY A 121 -1.89 11.45 17.57
N THR A 122 -1.56 11.52 16.28
CA THR A 122 -0.19 11.61 15.78
C THR A 122 -0.11 12.56 14.59
N TYR A 123 1.07 13.10 14.33
CA TYR A 123 1.36 13.79 13.08
C TYR A 123 1.68 12.78 11.99
N GLY A 124 1.25 13.04 10.76
CA GLY A 124 1.57 12.17 9.63
C GLY A 124 0.59 12.32 8.48
N TRP A 125 0.56 11.32 7.63
CA TRP A 125 -0.28 11.27 6.45
C TRP A 125 -1.13 10.01 6.46
N VAL A 126 -2.36 10.11 6.00
CA VAL A 126 -3.22 8.95 5.79
C VAL A 126 -3.69 8.92 4.35
N THR A 127 -3.88 7.73 3.81
CA THR A 127 -4.71 7.52 2.63
C THR A 127 -6.08 6.98 3.05
N PHE A 128 -7.11 7.31 2.27
CA PHE A 128 -8.50 6.94 2.57
C PHE A 128 -9.25 6.51 1.30
N ILE A 129 -10.30 5.72 1.48
CA ILE A 129 -11.13 5.22 0.36
C ILE A 129 -12.34 6.14 0.15
N GLU A 130 -13.13 6.33 1.21
CA GLU A 130 -14.38 7.06 1.16
C GLU A 130 -14.37 8.24 2.13
N LYS A 131 -14.93 9.35 1.65
CA LYS A 131 -15.22 10.54 2.44
C LYS A 131 -16.73 10.75 2.51
N VAL A 132 -17.26 10.93 3.72
CA VAL A 132 -18.69 11.10 3.97
C VAL A 132 -18.96 12.41 4.69
N LYS A 133 -20.00 13.13 4.30
CA LYS A 133 -20.44 14.34 4.97
C LYS A 133 -21.69 14.04 5.79
N GLN A 134 -21.60 14.21 7.11
CA GLN A 134 -22.72 14.16 8.04
C GLN A 134 -22.79 15.49 8.79
N SER A 135 -22.51 15.51 10.09
CA SER A 135 -22.34 16.74 10.88
C SER A 135 -21.09 17.53 10.48
N ARG A 136 -20.04 16.82 10.07
CA ARG A 136 -18.82 17.33 9.44
C ARG A 136 -18.34 16.30 8.41
N VAL A 137 -17.24 16.60 7.75
CA VAL A 137 -16.61 15.70 6.80
C VAL A 137 -15.80 14.66 7.55
N PHE A 138 -16.04 13.38 7.23
CA PHE A 138 -15.38 12.25 7.85
C PHE A 138 -14.70 11.35 6.83
N LEU A 139 -13.51 10.86 7.16
CA LEU A 139 -12.82 9.79 6.42
C LEU A 139 -13.17 8.46 7.09
N ARG A 140 -13.90 7.57 6.39
CA ARG A 140 -14.33 6.28 6.99
C ARG A 140 -13.15 5.38 7.26
N ASP A 141 -12.47 5.01 6.18
CA ASP A 141 -11.32 4.14 6.20
C ASP A 141 -10.07 4.99 6.08
N SER A 142 -9.08 4.71 6.92
CA SER A 142 -7.80 5.41 6.88
C SER A 142 -6.67 4.43 7.13
N THR A 143 -5.58 4.60 6.39
CA THR A 143 -4.33 3.87 6.62
C THR A 143 -3.23 4.89 6.81
N LEU A 144 -2.51 4.81 7.93
CA LEU A 144 -1.34 5.64 8.19
C LEU A 144 -0.24 5.27 7.20
N ILE A 145 0.14 6.25 6.40
CA ILE A 145 1.16 6.16 5.38
C ILE A 145 2.29 7.12 5.71
N SER A 146 3.40 6.81 5.11
CA SER A 146 4.65 7.49 5.26
C SER A 146 4.90 8.38 4.02
N PRO A 147 5.88 9.30 4.06
CA PRO A 147 6.09 10.24 2.95
C PRO A 147 6.50 9.58 1.63
N TYR A 148 7.23 8.45 1.65
CA TYR A 148 7.81 7.87 0.44
C TYR A 148 6.76 7.38 -0.57
N PRO A 149 5.70 6.66 -0.16
CA PRO A 149 4.58 6.35 -1.06
C PRO A 149 3.99 7.56 -1.78
N ILE A 150 3.86 8.70 -1.10
CA ILE A 150 3.34 9.94 -1.68
C ILE A 150 4.37 10.54 -2.65
N LEU A 151 5.65 10.53 -2.30
CA LEU A 151 6.73 10.98 -3.17
C LEU A 151 6.91 10.07 -4.39
N LEU A 152 6.56 8.79 -4.32
CA LEU A 152 6.68 7.86 -5.45
C LEU A 152 5.46 7.88 -6.37
N PHE A 153 4.24 7.85 -5.82
CA PHE A 153 3.01 7.68 -6.59
C PHE A 153 2.08 8.90 -6.59
N GLY A 154 2.46 9.97 -5.90
CA GLY A 154 1.69 11.21 -5.89
C GLY A 154 1.84 12.02 -7.17
N GLY A 155 1.33 13.24 -7.15
CA GLY A 155 1.38 14.14 -8.29
C GLY A 155 2.70 14.91 -8.41
N ASP A 156 2.65 16.13 -8.92
CA ASP A 156 3.84 16.85 -9.37
C ASP A 156 4.74 17.27 -8.20
N ILE A 157 6.04 16.99 -8.33
CA ILE A 157 7.04 17.34 -7.32
C ILE A 157 7.70 18.68 -7.65
N SER A 158 7.56 19.65 -6.77
CA SER A 158 8.30 20.93 -6.81
C SER A 158 9.22 21.08 -5.60
N VAL A 159 10.29 21.86 -5.74
CA VAL A 159 11.34 22.00 -4.72
C VAL A 159 11.54 23.47 -4.39
N GLN A 160 11.45 23.81 -3.11
CA GLN A 160 11.77 25.13 -2.59
C GLN A 160 13.14 25.07 -1.93
N HIS A 161 14.19 25.37 -2.72
CA HIS A 161 15.59 25.21 -2.33
C HIS A 161 15.96 25.98 -1.05
N ARG A 162 15.42 27.19 -0.87
CA ARG A 162 15.73 28.04 0.28
C ARG A 162 15.22 27.47 1.59
N GLU A 163 14.05 26.83 1.55
CA GLU A 163 13.36 26.31 2.75
C GLU A 163 13.64 24.81 2.97
N GLN A 164 14.38 24.17 2.06
CA GLN A 164 14.55 22.71 2.03
C GLN A 164 13.20 21.98 2.11
N LEU A 165 12.26 22.44 1.29
CA LEU A 165 10.90 21.93 1.26
C LEU A 165 10.62 21.26 -0.07
N ILE A 166 10.07 20.05 -0.01
CA ILE A 166 9.54 19.32 -1.16
C ILE A 166 8.02 19.47 -1.13
N CYS A 167 7.44 19.90 -2.25
CA CYS A 167 6.00 20.03 -2.41
C CYS A 167 5.47 19.00 -3.40
N VAL A 168 4.33 18.37 -3.09
CA VAL A 168 3.59 17.48 -3.99
C VAL A 168 2.18 18.06 -4.19
N ASP A 169 1.78 18.29 -5.45
CA ASP A 169 0.51 18.92 -5.83
C ASP A 169 0.23 20.26 -5.12
N ASP A 170 1.29 21.03 -4.83
CA ASP A 170 1.25 22.37 -4.22
C ASP A 170 0.69 22.48 -2.79
N TRP A 171 0.20 21.40 -2.17
CA TRP A 171 -0.34 21.41 -0.81
C TRP A 171 0.37 20.44 0.15
N ILE A 172 0.88 19.32 -0.35
CA ILE A 172 1.63 18.35 0.45
C ILE A 172 3.05 18.85 0.58
N LYS A 173 3.52 19.02 1.82
CA LYS A 173 4.81 19.64 2.11
C LYS A 173 5.63 18.74 3.02
N PHE A 174 6.85 18.40 2.60
CA PHE A 174 7.82 17.62 3.36
C PHE A 174 9.11 18.41 3.56
N GLN A 175 9.60 18.44 4.79
CA GLN A 175 10.91 19.02 5.10
C GLN A 175 12.00 18.02 4.71
N ALA A 176 12.72 18.29 3.62
CA ALA A 176 13.76 17.41 3.12
C ALA A 176 14.71 18.14 2.14
N PRO A 177 15.98 17.71 2.04
CA PRO A 177 16.91 18.28 1.07
C PRO A 177 16.40 18.15 -0.38
N ALA A 178 16.71 19.15 -1.21
CA ALA A 178 16.35 19.17 -2.63
C ALA A 178 16.78 17.90 -3.38
N LYS A 179 17.91 17.30 -2.97
CA LYS A 179 18.43 16.05 -3.55
C LYS A 179 17.42 14.91 -3.46
N THR A 180 16.66 14.81 -2.37
CA THR A 180 15.64 13.78 -2.20
C THR A 180 14.56 13.87 -3.28
N ALA A 181 14.07 15.08 -3.59
CA ALA A 181 13.09 15.27 -4.66
C ALA A 181 13.62 14.87 -6.03
N VAL A 182 14.89 15.20 -6.34
CA VAL A 182 15.52 14.79 -7.60
C VAL A 182 15.60 13.27 -7.70
N ILE A 183 15.99 12.58 -6.63
CA ILE A 183 16.03 11.11 -6.60
C ILE A 183 14.64 10.53 -6.89
N PHE A 184 13.58 11.03 -6.23
CA PHE A 184 12.23 10.53 -6.48
C PHE A 184 11.73 10.83 -7.91
N LYS A 185 12.10 11.97 -8.49
CA LYS A 185 11.79 12.26 -9.90
C LYS A 185 12.43 11.26 -10.85
N GLU A 186 13.72 10.98 -10.69
CA GLU A 186 14.42 9.99 -11.51
C GLU A 186 13.85 8.57 -11.30
N LEU A 187 13.55 8.20 -10.06
CA LEU A 187 12.93 6.90 -9.76
C LEU A 187 11.56 6.74 -10.43
N ARG A 188 10.74 7.80 -10.49
CA ARG A 188 9.46 7.77 -11.21
C ARG A 188 9.65 7.54 -12.69
N VAL A 189 10.59 8.24 -13.34
CA VAL A 189 10.89 8.04 -14.78
C VAL A 189 11.32 6.60 -15.06
N LEU A 190 12.19 6.05 -14.22
CA LEU A 190 12.64 4.65 -14.34
C LEU A 190 11.49 3.65 -14.13
N LEU A 191 10.63 3.89 -13.14
CA LEU A 191 9.47 3.08 -12.86
C LEU A 191 8.46 3.12 -14.01
N ASP A 192 8.15 4.31 -14.52
CA ASP A 192 7.21 4.51 -15.64
C ASP A 192 7.71 3.83 -16.91
N SER A 193 9.01 3.93 -17.20
CA SER A 193 9.64 3.22 -18.31
C SER A 193 9.55 1.69 -18.15
N LEU A 194 9.78 1.17 -16.94
CA LEU A 194 9.64 -0.25 -16.65
C LEU A 194 8.19 -0.73 -16.78
N LEU A 195 7.24 0.03 -16.21
CA LEU A 195 5.81 -0.27 -16.30
C LEU A 195 5.32 -0.19 -17.74
N SER A 196 5.78 0.78 -18.53
CA SER A 196 5.44 0.90 -19.95
C SER A 196 5.91 -0.32 -20.76
N ARG A 197 7.13 -0.79 -20.52
CA ARG A 197 7.65 -2.03 -21.14
C ARG A 197 6.85 -3.26 -20.72
N LYS A 198 6.50 -3.37 -19.43
CA LYS A 198 5.68 -4.47 -18.89
C LYS A 198 4.24 -4.44 -19.39
N LEU A 199 3.68 -3.26 -19.68
CA LEU A 199 2.35 -3.14 -20.28
C LEU A 199 2.37 -3.47 -21.78
N ALA A 200 3.46 -3.15 -22.48
CA ALA A 200 3.65 -3.52 -23.88
C ALA A 200 3.89 -5.03 -24.08
N ASP A 201 4.68 -5.64 -23.19
CA ASP A 201 4.85 -7.10 -23.11
C ASP A 201 4.51 -7.59 -21.68
N PRO A 202 3.25 -8.00 -21.46
CA PRO A 202 2.81 -8.51 -20.15
C PRO A 202 3.57 -9.75 -19.69
N THR A 203 4.18 -10.50 -20.59
CA THR A 203 4.94 -11.72 -20.23
C THR A 203 6.36 -11.43 -19.78
N MET A 204 6.87 -10.21 -20.01
CA MET A 204 8.20 -9.76 -19.59
C MET A 204 8.41 -9.97 -18.09
N SER A 205 9.46 -10.68 -17.70
CA SER A 205 9.81 -10.80 -16.28
C SER A 205 10.47 -9.51 -15.79
N ILE A 206 9.90 -8.92 -14.74
CA ILE A 206 10.50 -7.81 -13.99
C ILE A 206 11.19 -8.30 -12.70
N GLN A 207 11.09 -9.60 -12.41
CA GLN A 207 11.71 -10.21 -11.23
C GLN A 207 13.22 -10.27 -11.45
N GLY A 208 13.95 -9.32 -10.86
CA GLY A 208 15.41 -9.20 -10.99
C GLY A 208 15.90 -7.86 -11.53
N GLU A 209 14.99 -7.00 -11.99
CA GLU A 209 15.33 -5.63 -12.37
C GLU A 209 15.85 -4.87 -11.15
N LYS A 210 17.02 -4.24 -11.29
CA LYS A 210 17.69 -3.53 -10.18
C LYS A 210 16.79 -2.42 -9.62
N ILE A 211 16.03 -1.76 -10.49
CA ILE A 211 15.07 -0.71 -10.12
C ILE A 211 14.03 -1.23 -9.13
N ILE A 212 13.50 -2.44 -9.34
CA ILE A 212 12.53 -3.05 -8.43
C ILE A 212 13.18 -3.34 -7.08
N GLN A 213 14.41 -3.86 -7.06
CA GLN A 213 15.13 -4.13 -5.81
C GLN A 213 15.44 -2.84 -5.03
N ASP A 214 15.86 -1.79 -5.74
CA ASP A 214 16.14 -0.48 -5.15
C ASP A 214 14.84 0.16 -4.58
N LEU A 215 13.72 0.05 -5.29
CA LEU A 215 12.41 0.52 -4.81
C LEU A 215 11.90 -0.27 -3.60
N LEU A 216 12.03 -1.60 -3.63
CA LEU A 216 11.69 -2.44 -2.50
C LEU A 216 12.54 -2.08 -1.28
N GLY A 217 13.85 -1.95 -1.45
CA GLY A 217 14.77 -1.54 -0.38
C GLY A 217 14.45 -0.15 0.17
N LEU A 218 14.10 0.81 -0.70
CA LEU A 218 13.71 2.16 -0.31
C LEU A 218 12.44 2.16 0.55
N LEU A 219 11.39 1.46 0.13
CA LEU A 219 10.12 1.39 0.87
C LEU A 219 10.26 0.57 2.16
N GLN A 220 11.11 -0.45 2.19
CA GLN A 220 11.36 -1.24 3.39
C GLN A 220 12.20 -0.47 4.42
N SER A 221 13.12 0.40 3.97
CA SER A 221 13.93 1.22 4.88
C SER A 221 13.10 2.16 5.75
N GLU A 222 11.90 2.52 5.29
CA GLU A 222 10.94 3.37 6.00
C GLU A 222 10.15 2.63 7.08
N GLY A 223 10.08 1.30 6.97
CA GLY A 223 9.48 0.45 7.98
C GLY A 223 10.36 0.31 9.22
N ARG A 224 11.63 0.74 9.23
CA ARG A 224 12.56 0.55 10.35
C ARG A 224 12.62 1.74 11.30
#